data_AF-A0A950S1H9-F1
#
_entry.id   AF-A0A950S1H9-F1
#
_cell.length_a   1.000
_cell.length_b   1.000
_cell.length_c   1.000
_cell.angle_alpha   90.00
_cell.angle_beta   90.00
_cell.angle_gamma   90.00
#
_symmetry.space_group_name_H-M   'P 1'
#
loop_
_entity.id
_entity.type
_entity.pdbx_description
1 polymer ?
#
loop_
_entity_poly.entity_id
_entity_poly.type
_entity_poly.pdbx_seq_one_letter_code
_entity_poly.pdbx_strand_id
1 'polypeptide(L)'
;MNHPGSVSILHLELSELLDRLGSSDPSPGGGAAAALVGALGAALVQMTASLTIGRPRFAEVQAQAAEIIERAGALRARLAALADADASAYAQVSGAYRMPRDDDAQKAARSAAIQAALQSAARVPLDTAHACAEVLQLAEEAVPLLNAMVISDVVVGALLAESGLESAAVNVEINLRSMKDSAAVERLSNELQGIRSGAGERARRVEAIGRSRFHGA
;
A
#
# COMPACT_ATOMS: atom_id res chain seq x y z
N MET A 1 -4.74 1.01 -17.00
CA MET A 1 -4.17 0.19 -18.09
C MET A 1 -2.79 0.76 -18.36
N ASN A 2 -1.74 -0.04 -18.17
CA ASN A 2 -0.34 0.37 -18.36
C ASN A 2 -0.14 0.92 -19.79
N HIS A 3 0.75 1.91 -19.94
CA HIS A 3 1.17 2.39 -21.25
C HIS A 3 1.71 1.18 -22.05
N PRO A 4 1.30 0.95 -23.31
CA PRO A 4 1.81 -0.17 -24.11
C PRO A 4 3.34 -0.02 -24.24
N GLY A 5 4.09 -0.84 -23.50
CA GLY A 5 5.56 -0.84 -23.49
C GLY A 5 6.24 -0.71 -22.11
N SER A 6 5.54 -0.37 -21.02
CA SER A 6 6.17 -0.31 -19.69
C SER A 6 6.17 -1.68 -19.00
N VAL A 7 7.37 -2.19 -18.68
CA VAL A 7 7.55 -3.36 -17.80
C VAL A 7 6.94 -3.04 -16.44
N SER A 8 6.13 -3.96 -15.90
CA SER A 8 5.58 -3.85 -14.54
C SER A 8 6.72 -3.65 -13.53
N ILE A 9 6.51 -2.81 -12.53
CA ILE A 9 7.46 -2.60 -11.43
C ILE A 9 7.79 -3.93 -10.75
N LEU A 10 6.84 -4.88 -10.73
CA LEU A 10 7.00 -6.20 -10.14
C LEU A 10 7.93 -7.14 -10.92
N HIS A 11 8.23 -6.81 -12.18
CA HIS A 11 9.14 -7.58 -13.01
C HIS A 11 10.54 -6.97 -13.06
N LEU A 12 10.78 -5.87 -12.35
CA LEU A 12 12.10 -5.31 -12.19
C LEU A 12 12.90 -6.14 -11.19
N GLU A 13 14.19 -6.30 -11.46
CA GLU A 13 15.14 -6.75 -10.43
C GLU A 13 15.16 -5.73 -9.29
N LEU A 14 15.33 -6.19 -8.05
CA LEU A 14 15.31 -5.29 -6.89
C LEU A 14 16.40 -4.20 -7.00
N SER A 15 17.57 -4.52 -7.54
CA SER A 15 18.62 -3.53 -7.80
C SER A 15 18.17 -2.46 -8.80
N GLU A 16 17.49 -2.86 -9.86
CA GLU A 16 16.98 -1.92 -10.87
C GLU A 16 15.88 -1.02 -10.28
N LEU A 17 14.98 -1.57 -9.47
CA LEU A 17 13.97 -0.79 -8.77
C LEU A 17 14.62 0.28 -7.87
N LEU A 18 15.64 -0.09 -7.11
CA LEU A 18 16.37 0.83 -6.22
C LEU A 18 17.10 1.91 -7.01
N ASP A 19 17.77 1.55 -8.11
CA ASP A 19 18.45 2.50 -8.99
C ASP A 19 17.46 3.51 -9.59
N ARG A 20 16.28 3.05 -10.03
CA ARG A 20 15.23 3.92 -10.56
C ARG A 20 14.66 4.86 -9.51
N LEU A 21 14.35 4.36 -8.31
CA LEU A 21 13.87 5.19 -7.18
C LEU A 21 14.91 6.24 -6.75
N GLY A 22 16.20 5.93 -6.87
CA GLY A 22 17.31 6.84 -6.59
C GLY A 22 17.69 7.78 -7.75
N SER A 23 17.01 7.68 -8.89
CA SER A 23 17.34 8.44 -10.10
C SER A 23 16.65 9.81 -10.16
N SER A 24 16.90 10.56 -11.23
CA SER A 24 16.16 11.80 -11.55
C SER A 24 14.83 11.56 -12.28
N ASP A 25 14.50 10.31 -12.60
CA ASP A 25 13.25 9.95 -13.27
C ASP A 25 12.10 10.00 -12.25
N PRO A 26 10.96 10.63 -12.55
CA PRO A 26 9.93 10.88 -11.55
C PRO A 26 9.03 9.67 -11.25
N SER A 27 9.27 8.53 -11.89
CA SER A 27 8.51 7.29 -11.71
C SER A 27 9.42 6.07 -11.95
N PRO A 28 9.37 5.01 -11.11
CA PRO A 28 8.54 4.85 -9.90
C PRO A 28 8.93 5.84 -8.79
N GLY A 29 7.95 6.21 -7.97
CA GLY A 29 8.11 7.19 -6.89
C GLY A 29 7.64 6.68 -5.53
N GLY A 30 7.40 7.63 -4.61
CA GLY A 30 7.01 7.33 -3.23
C GLY A 30 5.69 6.56 -3.09
N GLY A 31 4.71 6.78 -3.97
CA GLY A 31 3.43 6.05 -3.96
C GLY A 31 3.62 4.57 -4.30
N ALA A 32 4.36 4.26 -5.36
CA ALA A 32 4.76 2.90 -5.71
C ALA A 32 5.57 2.23 -4.58
N ALA A 33 6.53 2.95 -3.98
CA ALA A 33 7.30 2.43 -2.85
C ALA A 33 6.40 2.12 -1.64
N ALA A 34 5.45 2.99 -1.30
CA ALA A 34 4.49 2.77 -0.22
C ALA A 34 3.67 1.48 -0.43
N ALA A 35 3.20 1.25 -1.67
CA ALA A 35 2.47 0.05 -2.03
C ALA A 35 3.33 -1.22 -1.92
N LEU A 36 4.58 -1.17 -2.38
CA LEU A 36 5.52 -2.29 -2.26
C LEU A 36 5.87 -2.61 -0.80
N VAL A 37 6.05 -1.59 0.05
CA VAL A 37 6.28 -1.78 1.49
C VAL A 37 5.09 -2.48 2.14
N GLY A 38 3.86 -2.09 1.82
CA GLY A 38 2.66 -2.81 2.25
C GLY A 38 2.63 -4.26 1.75
N ALA A 39 2.99 -4.49 0.48
CA ALA A 39 3.02 -5.82 -0.11
C ALA A 39 4.04 -6.75 0.57
N LEU A 40 5.21 -6.22 0.95
CA LEU A 40 6.20 -6.93 1.77
C LEU A 40 5.61 -7.29 3.13
N GLY A 41 4.88 -6.37 3.77
CA GLY A 41 4.20 -6.64 5.04
C GLY A 41 3.19 -7.79 4.93
N ALA A 42 2.35 -7.76 3.90
CA ALA A 42 1.41 -8.85 3.60
C ALA A 42 2.11 -10.18 3.34
N ALA A 43 3.22 -10.17 2.61
CA ALA A 43 4.00 -11.37 2.31
C ALA A 43 4.57 -12.03 3.58
N LEU A 44 5.04 -11.25 4.54
CA LEU A 44 5.56 -11.78 5.81
C LEU A 44 4.45 -12.44 6.64
N VAL A 45 3.28 -11.80 6.75
CA VAL A 45 2.11 -12.40 7.43
C VAL A 45 1.70 -13.71 6.74
N GLN A 46 1.65 -13.72 5.40
CA GLN A 46 1.35 -14.91 4.60
C GLN A 46 2.36 -16.04 4.86
N MET A 47 3.66 -15.71 4.91
CA MET A 47 4.74 -16.65 5.17
C MET A 47 4.61 -17.29 6.56
N THR A 48 4.38 -16.50 7.62
CA THR A 48 4.20 -17.03 8.98
C THR A 48 3.00 -17.98 9.04
N ALA A 49 1.90 -17.65 8.37
CA ALA A 49 0.72 -18.50 8.34
C ALA A 49 1.00 -19.82 7.60
N SER A 50 1.74 -19.75 6.49
CA SER A 50 2.20 -20.93 5.74
C SER A 50 3.14 -21.82 6.55
N LEU A 51 3.98 -21.25 7.43
CA LEU A 51 4.84 -22.00 8.34
C LEU A 51 4.09 -22.59 9.56
N THR A 52 2.84 -22.18 9.76
CA THR A 52 1.93 -22.65 10.82
C THR A 52 1.07 -23.82 10.34
N ILE A 53 0.61 -23.80 9.08
CA ILE A 53 -0.23 -24.83 8.50
C ILE A 53 0.50 -26.19 8.40
N GLY A 54 -0.22 -27.30 8.51
CA GLY A 54 0.29 -28.67 8.43
C GLY A 54 1.12 -29.13 9.63
N ARG A 55 1.31 -28.30 10.66
CA ARG A 55 2.07 -28.65 11.87
C ARG A 55 1.15 -29.26 12.93
N PRO A 56 1.46 -30.45 13.49
CA PRO A 56 0.61 -31.08 14.51
C PRO A 56 0.33 -30.19 15.73
N ARG A 57 1.32 -29.42 16.19
CA ARG A 57 1.18 -28.50 17.32
C ARG A 57 0.20 -27.32 17.10
N PHE A 58 -0.24 -27.11 15.86
CA PHE A 58 -1.16 -26.04 15.47
C PHE A 58 -2.47 -26.59 14.89
N ALA A 59 -2.85 -27.82 15.25
CA ALA A 59 -4.05 -28.49 14.72
C ALA A 59 -5.34 -27.66 14.91
N GLU A 60 -5.44 -26.91 16.01
CA GLU A 60 -6.63 -26.12 16.36
C GLU A 60 -6.75 -24.81 15.56
N VAL A 61 -5.68 -24.34 14.92
CA VAL A 61 -5.65 -23.06 14.19
C VAL A 61 -5.46 -23.25 12.68
N GLN A 62 -5.62 -24.46 12.15
CA GLN A 62 -5.40 -24.76 10.73
C GLN A 62 -6.32 -23.97 9.80
N ALA A 63 -7.61 -23.86 10.15
CA ALA A 63 -8.58 -23.12 9.36
C ALA A 63 -8.27 -21.61 9.35
N GLN A 64 -7.96 -21.04 10.51
CA GLN A 64 -7.57 -19.64 10.65
C GLN A 64 -6.27 -19.35 9.90
N ALA A 65 -5.28 -20.24 9.97
CA ALA A 65 -4.03 -20.09 9.22
C ALA A 65 -4.28 -20.12 7.70
N ALA A 66 -5.17 -20.99 7.20
CA ALA A 66 -5.55 -21.02 5.79
C ALA A 66 -6.23 -19.73 5.34
N GLU A 67 -7.17 -19.20 6.14
CA GLU A 67 -7.84 -17.92 5.87
C GLU A 67 -6.83 -16.76 5.82
N ILE A 68 -5.89 -16.72 6.77
CA ILE A 68 -4.83 -15.70 6.80
C ILE A 68 -3.95 -15.79 5.54
N ILE A 69 -3.60 -17.00 5.08
CA ILE A 69 -2.83 -17.18 3.84
C ILE A 69 -3.56 -16.59 2.64
N GLU A 70 -4.86 -16.87 2.50
CA GLU A 70 -5.67 -16.36 1.39
C GLU A 70 -5.75 -14.83 1.43
N ARG A 71 -6.16 -14.26 2.56
CA ARG A 71 -6.34 -12.81 2.73
C ARG A 71 -5.02 -12.07 2.56
N ALA A 72 -3.93 -12.56 3.16
CA ALA A 72 -2.61 -11.96 3.01
C ALA A 72 -2.10 -12.05 1.56
N GLY A 73 -2.34 -13.17 0.87
CA GLY A 73 -2.00 -13.35 -0.53
C GLY A 73 -2.76 -12.39 -1.45
N ALA A 74 -4.05 -12.20 -1.21
CA ALA A 74 -4.89 -11.24 -1.94
C ALA A 74 -4.42 -9.79 -1.73
N LEU A 75 -4.14 -9.41 -0.47
CA LEU A 75 -3.62 -8.09 -0.13
C LEU A 75 -2.25 -7.83 -0.76
N ARG A 76 -1.34 -8.82 -0.71
CA ARG A 76 -0.03 -8.75 -1.38
C ARG A 76 -0.18 -8.49 -2.87
N ALA A 77 -1.04 -9.23 -3.55
CA ALA A 77 -1.28 -9.05 -4.99
C ALA A 77 -1.92 -7.69 -5.31
N ARG A 78 -2.88 -7.24 -4.50
CA ARG A 78 -3.52 -5.93 -4.65
C ARG A 78 -2.52 -4.78 -4.48
N LEU A 79 -1.72 -4.81 -3.42
CA LEU A 79 -0.68 -3.80 -3.15
C LEU A 79 0.39 -3.78 -4.25
N ALA A 80 0.78 -4.95 -4.72
CA ALA A 80 1.70 -5.08 -5.85
C ALA A 80 1.14 -4.43 -7.14
N ALA A 81 -0.14 -4.64 -7.44
CA ALA A 81 -0.81 -3.99 -8.58
C ALA A 81 -0.99 -2.47 -8.39
N LEU A 82 -1.16 -2.01 -7.14
CA LEU A 82 -1.26 -0.58 -6.83
C LEU A 82 0.06 0.16 -7.08
N ALA A 83 1.21 -0.50 -7.01
CA ALA A 83 2.49 0.09 -7.38
C ALA A 83 2.52 0.49 -8.87
N ASP A 84 2.07 -0.40 -9.77
CA ASP A 84 1.93 -0.09 -11.19
C ASP A 84 0.85 0.98 -11.45
N ALA A 85 -0.25 0.92 -10.69
CA ALA A 85 -1.31 1.91 -10.79
C ALA A 85 -0.82 3.32 -10.43
N ASP A 86 0.08 3.46 -9.48
CA ASP A 86 0.70 4.74 -9.09
C ASP A 86 1.52 5.32 -10.24
N ALA A 87 2.38 4.52 -10.86
CA ALA A 87 3.15 4.93 -12.04
C ALA A 87 2.24 5.32 -13.21
N SER A 88 1.16 4.57 -13.43
CA SER A 88 0.15 4.91 -14.45
C SER A 88 -0.59 6.21 -14.14
N ALA A 89 -0.94 6.45 -12.87
CA ALA A 89 -1.63 7.67 -12.45
C ALA A 89 -0.71 8.89 -12.61
N TYR A 90 0.56 8.77 -12.23
CA TYR A 90 1.56 9.80 -12.45
C TYR A 90 1.70 10.15 -13.94
N ALA A 91 1.78 9.15 -14.82
CA ALA A 91 1.86 9.36 -16.26
C ALA A 91 0.66 10.14 -16.82
N GLN A 92 -0.55 9.85 -16.34
CA GLN A 92 -1.77 10.59 -16.74
C GLN A 92 -1.73 12.05 -16.29
N VAL A 93 -1.37 12.30 -15.03
CA VAL A 93 -1.22 13.66 -14.50
C VAL A 93 -0.15 14.43 -15.29
N SER A 94 1.01 13.83 -15.52
CA SER A 94 2.10 14.41 -16.30
C SER A 94 1.67 14.73 -17.74
N GLY A 95 0.95 13.81 -18.39
CA GLY A 95 0.36 14.02 -19.72
C GLY A 95 -0.61 15.21 -19.75
N ALA A 96 -1.49 15.33 -18.76
CA ALA A 96 -2.42 16.46 -18.65
C ALA A 96 -1.69 17.80 -18.49
N TYR A 97 -0.58 17.83 -17.74
CA TYR A 97 0.26 19.03 -17.61
C TYR A 97 0.96 19.44 -18.92
N ARG A 98 1.22 18.50 -19.83
CA ARG A 98 1.86 18.75 -21.14
C ARG A 98 0.89 19.22 -22.23
N MET A 99 -0.43 19.20 -21.99
CA MET A 99 -1.40 19.68 -22.97
C MET A 99 -1.16 21.14 -23.37
N PRO A 100 -1.52 21.54 -24.61
CA PRO A 100 -1.41 22.93 -25.10
C PRO A 100 -2.15 23.94 -24.21
N ARG A 101 -1.74 25.20 -24.29
CA ARG A 101 -2.27 26.30 -23.46
C ARG A 101 -2.17 27.68 -24.14
N ASP A 102 -2.17 27.69 -25.46
CA ASP A 102 -1.92 28.88 -26.28
C ASP A 102 -3.17 29.76 -26.37
N ASP A 103 -4.36 29.16 -26.35
CA ASP A 103 -5.65 29.85 -26.33
C ASP A 103 -6.53 29.48 -25.11
N ASP A 104 -7.64 30.20 -24.93
CA ASP A 104 -8.49 30.04 -23.76
C ASP A 104 -9.27 28.71 -23.76
N ALA A 105 -9.61 28.17 -24.92
CA ALA A 105 -10.25 26.86 -25.02
C ALA A 105 -9.26 25.74 -24.60
N GLN A 106 -8.02 25.84 -25.05
CA GLN A 106 -6.93 24.94 -24.66
C GLN A 106 -6.63 25.04 -23.16
N LYS A 107 -6.56 26.25 -22.60
CA LYS A 107 -6.37 26.45 -21.15
C LYS A 107 -7.50 25.81 -20.34
N ALA A 108 -8.75 25.97 -20.77
CA ALA A 108 -9.91 25.37 -20.12
C ALA A 108 -9.86 23.84 -20.18
N ALA A 109 -9.64 23.25 -21.37
CA ALA A 109 -9.52 21.81 -21.57
C ALA A 109 -8.37 21.21 -20.77
N ARG A 110 -7.20 21.87 -20.77
CA ARG A 110 -6.04 21.48 -19.96
C ARG A 110 -6.35 21.52 -18.47
N SER A 111 -7.00 22.57 -17.97
CA SER A 111 -7.38 22.65 -16.56
C SER A 111 -8.35 21.54 -16.17
N ALA A 112 -9.32 21.22 -17.02
CA ALA A 112 -10.27 20.13 -16.77
C ALA A 112 -9.56 18.77 -16.73
N ALA A 113 -8.67 18.50 -17.70
CA ALA A 113 -7.90 17.26 -17.75
C ALA A 113 -6.99 17.08 -16.53
N ILE A 114 -6.31 18.14 -16.08
CA ILE A 114 -5.47 18.11 -14.87
C ILE A 114 -6.33 17.76 -13.65
N GLN A 115 -7.49 18.39 -13.48
CA GLN A 115 -8.34 18.12 -12.31
C GLN A 115 -8.91 16.69 -12.31
N ALA A 116 -9.34 16.19 -13.48
CA ALA A 116 -9.78 14.80 -13.61
C ALA A 116 -8.64 13.80 -13.32
N ALA A 117 -7.43 14.07 -13.85
CA ALA A 117 -6.27 13.23 -13.60
C ALA A 117 -5.86 13.25 -12.11
N LEU A 118 -5.89 14.41 -11.45
CA LEU A 118 -5.59 14.53 -10.01
C LEU A 118 -6.61 13.79 -9.14
N GLN A 119 -7.90 13.86 -9.46
CA GLN A 119 -8.93 13.09 -8.76
C GLN A 119 -8.67 11.58 -8.87
N SER A 120 -8.37 11.09 -10.07
CA SER A 120 -8.03 9.68 -10.27
C SER A 120 -6.71 9.31 -9.57
N ALA A 121 -5.71 10.20 -9.60
CA ALA A 121 -4.40 9.97 -9.00
C ALA A 121 -4.44 9.99 -7.47
N ALA A 122 -5.32 10.78 -6.85
CA ALA A 122 -5.53 10.78 -5.40
C ALA A 122 -6.15 9.47 -4.90
N ARG A 123 -6.85 8.72 -5.75
CA ARG A 123 -7.51 7.46 -5.37
C ARG A 123 -6.53 6.32 -5.16
N VAL A 124 -5.48 6.22 -5.99
CA VAL A 124 -4.49 5.13 -5.91
C VAL A 124 -3.79 5.07 -4.53
N PRO A 125 -3.19 6.16 -4.00
CA PRO A 125 -2.57 6.12 -2.68
C PRO A 125 -3.60 5.95 -1.55
N LEU A 126 -4.87 6.34 -1.74
CA LEU A 126 -5.93 6.06 -0.77
C LEU A 126 -6.26 4.56 -0.71
N ASP A 127 -6.37 3.90 -1.87
CA ASP A 127 -6.55 2.46 -1.96
C ASP A 127 -5.32 1.70 -1.40
N THR A 128 -4.11 2.24 -1.57
CA THR A 128 -2.90 1.73 -0.91
C THR A 128 -2.97 1.87 0.61
N ALA A 129 -3.38 3.03 1.13
CA ALA A 129 -3.53 3.22 2.57
C ALA A 129 -4.55 2.25 3.17
N HIS A 130 -5.70 2.06 2.51
CA HIS A 130 -6.70 1.04 2.89
C HIS A 130 -6.11 -0.36 2.92
N ALA A 131 -5.46 -0.79 1.84
CA ALA A 131 -4.91 -2.13 1.76
C ALA A 131 -3.81 -2.36 2.82
N CYS A 132 -2.98 -1.36 3.11
CA CYS A 132 -2.03 -1.40 4.21
C CYS A 132 -2.73 -1.52 5.58
N ALA A 133 -3.83 -0.79 5.81
CA ALA A 133 -4.62 -0.91 7.03
C ALA A 133 -5.24 -2.31 7.18
N GLU A 134 -5.71 -2.91 6.08
CA GLU A 134 -6.22 -4.29 6.05
C GLU A 134 -5.12 -5.31 6.39
N VAL A 135 -3.88 -5.12 5.90
CA VAL A 135 -2.72 -5.96 6.29
C VAL A 135 -2.44 -5.82 7.78
N LEU A 136 -2.47 -4.59 8.31
CA LEU A 136 -2.21 -4.34 9.73
C LEU A 136 -3.29 -4.98 10.62
N GLN A 137 -4.55 -4.93 10.21
CA GLN A 137 -5.64 -5.66 10.86
C GLN A 137 -5.41 -7.18 10.81
N LEU A 138 -5.04 -7.72 9.66
CA LEU A 138 -4.76 -9.15 9.51
C LEU A 138 -3.58 -9.59 10.39
N ALA A 139 -2.56 -8.74 10.55
CA ALA A 139 -1.45 -9.01 11.45
C ALA A 139 -1.89 -9.05 12.93
N GLU A 140 -2.83 -8.19 13.35
CA GLU A 140 -3.45 -8.22 14.69
C GLU A 140 -4.25 -9.50 14.93
N GLU A 141 -4.98 -9.97 13.92
CA GLU A 141 -5.69 -11.25 13.98
C GLU A 141 -4.72 -12.46 14.03
N ALA A 142 -3.60 -12.36 13.31
CA ALA A 142 -2.63 -13.44 13.15
C ALA A 142 -1.68 -13.60 14.35
N VAL A 143 -1.24 -12.49 14.97
CA VAL A 143 -0.18 -12.51 15.99
C VAL A 143 -0.46 -13.38 17.23
N PRO A 144 -1.70 -13.58 17.72
CA PRO A 144 -1.98 -14.52 18.82
C PRO A 144 -2.14 -15.98 18.35
N LEU A 145 -2.25 -16.26 17.06
CA LEU A 145 -2.56 -17.61 16.54
C LEU A 145 -1.34 -18.33 15.95
N LEU A 146 -0.50 -17.60 15.23
CA LEU A 146 0.52 -18.21 14.39
C LEU A 146 1.75 -18.72 15.17
N ASN A 147 2.63 -19.40 14.44
CA ASN A 147 3.83 -20.03 14.97
C ASN A 147 4.76 -19.03 15.69
N ALA A 148 4.87 -19.19 17.02
CA ALA A 148 5.70 -18.37 17.90
C ALA A 148 7.19 -18.28 17.47
N MET A 149 7.74 -19.35 16.86
CA MET A 149 9.14 -19.38 16.42
C MET A 149 9.47 -18.40 15.29
N VAL A 150 8.46 -17.96 14.54
CA VAL A 150 8.59 -17.05 13.41
C VAL A 150 7.63 -15.86 13.54
N ILE A 151 7.15 -15.60 14.75
CA ILE A 151 6.17 -14.53 15.00
C ILE A 151 6.78 -13.13 14.81
N SER A 152 8.10 -13.02 14.82
CA SER A 152 8.83 -11.81 14.43
C SER A 152 8.42 -11.32 13.05
N ASP A 153 8.12 -12.23 12.11
CA ASP A 153 7.74 -11.87 10.74
C ASP A 153 6.36 -11.19 10.70
N VAL A 154 5.41 -11.59 11.57
CA VAL A 154 4.11 -10.90 11.71
C VAL A 154 4.30 -9.50 12.28
N VAL A 155 5.20 -9.34 13.26
CA VAL A 155 5.51 -8.02 13.84
C VAL A 155 6.15 -7.11 12.80
N VAL A 156 7.15 -7.58 12.06
CA VAL A 156 7.76 -6.81 10.96
C VAL A 156 6.70 -6.50 9.90
N GLY A 157 5.82 -7.46 9.58
CA GLY A 157 4.73 -7.25 8.64
C GLY A 157 3.78 -6.13 9.04
N ALA A 158 3.42 -6.05 10.32
CA ALA A 158 2.61 -4.96 10.88
C ALA A 158 3.33 -3.59 10.81
N LEU A 159 4.62 -3.54 11.15
CA LEU A 159 5.40 -2.29 11.09
C LEU A 159 5.55 -1.77 9.65
N LEU A 160 5.75 -2.68 8.69
CA LEU A 160 5.78 -2.32 7.27
C LEU A 160 4.41 -1.87 6.79
N ALA A 161 3.33 -2.53 7.20
CA ALA A 161 1.98 -2.11 6.86
C ALA A 161 1.64 -0.71 7.39
N GLU A 162 1.99 -0.41 8.65
CA GLU A 162 1.85 0.95 9.21
C GLU A 162 2.69 1.97 8.42
N SER A 163 3.95 1.65 8.14
CA SER A 163 4.84 2.53 7.37
C SER A 163 4.34 2.77 5.95
N GLY A 164 3.81 1.72 5.29
CA GLY A 164 3.20 1.81 3.97
C GLY A 164 1.93 2.66 3.98
N LEU A 165 1.10 2.53 5.02
CA LEU A 165 -0.10 3.35 5.22
C LEU A 165 0.26 4.84 5.35
N GLU A 166 1.17 5.17 6.26
CA GLU A 166 1.59 6.56 6.49
C GLU A 166 2.33 7.13 5.28
N SER A 167 3.13 6.32 4.57
CA SER A 167 3.76 6.73 3.31
C SER A 167 2.72 7.01 2.21
N ALA A 168 1.67 6.20 2.12
CA ALA A 168 0.58 6.42 1.18
C ALA A 168 -0.23 7.68 1.55
N ALA A 169 -0.44 7.94 2.84
CA ALA A 169 -1.11 9.15 3.33
C ALA A 169 -0.43 10.44 2.83
N VAL A 170 0.90 10.50 2.88
CA VAL A 170 1.67 11.64 2.33
C VAL A 170 1.39 11.85 0.83
N ASN A 171 1.24 10.77 0.07
CA ASN A 171 0.93 10.82 -1.36
C ASN A 171 -0.54 11.24 -1.64
N VAL A 172 -1.47 10.88 -0.76
CA VAL A 172 -2.85 11.42 -0.81
C VAL A 172 -2.81 12.92 -0.57
N GLU A 173 -2.20 13.37 0.53
CA GLU A 173 -2.17 14.78 0.97
C GLU A 173 -1.59 15.73 -0.09
N ILE A 174 -0.50 15.33 -0.77
CA ILE A 174 0.09 16.16 -1.83
C ILE A 174 -0.80 16.27 -3.07
N ASN A 175 -1.54 15.22 -3.42
CA ASN A 175 -2.51 15.24 -4.51
C ASN A 175 -3.72 16.11 -4.16
N LEU A 176 -4.26 15.99 -2.94
CA LEU A 176 -5.38 16.80 -2.46
C LEU A 176 -5.05 18.29 -2.46
N ARG A 177 -3.83 18.68 -2.10
CA ARG A 177 -3.37 20.07 -2.17
C ARG A 177 -3.47 20.68 -3.58
N SER A 178 -3.40 19.85 -4.61
CA SER A 178 -3.44 20.28 -6.03
C SER A 178 -4.86 20.28 -6.62
N MET A 179 -5.85 19.76 -5.88
CA MET A 179 -7.25 19.69 -6.29
C MET A 179 -8.00 20.98 -5.95
N LYS A 180 -8.93 21.38 -6.83
CA LYS A 180 -9.79 22.57 -6.67
C LYS A 180 -11.17 22.24 -6.11
N ASP A 181 -11.65 21.00 -6.29
CA ASP A 181 -12.95 20.56 -5.77
C ASP A 181 -12.86 20.35 -4.25
N SER A 182 -13.29 21.36 -3.49
CA SER A 182 -13.23 21.35 -2.03
C SER A 182 -14.05 20.22 -1.40
N ALA A 183 -15.20 19.87 -2.00
CA ALA A 183 -16.04 18.79 -1.51
C ALA A 183 -15.36 17.42 -1.73
N ALA A 184 -14.67 17.23 -2.86
CA ALA A 184 -13.87 16.02 -3.07
C ALA A 184 -12.67 15.96 -2.11
N VAL A 185 -11.97 17.07 -1.90
CA VAL A 185 -10.85 17.15 -0.96
C VAL A 185 -11.29 16.79 0.46
N GLU A 186 -12.41 17.34 0.93
CA GLU A 186 -12.95 17.04 2.26
C GLU A 186 -13.32 15.55 2.40
N ARG A 187 -14.04 14.99 1.42
CA ARG A 187 -14.42 13.56 1.44
C ARG A 187 -13.20 12.64 1.52
N LEU A 188 -12.20 12.86 0.66
CA LEU A 188 -10.99 12.03 0.61
C LEU A 188 -10.12 12.23 1.86
N SER A 189 -10.08 13.45 2.42
CA SER A 189 -9.38 13.72 3.69
C SER A 189 -10.03 12.97 4.86
N ASN A 190 -11.36 12.99 4.94
CA ASN A 190 -12.10 12.28 5.98
C ASN A 190 -11.95 10.76 5.84
N GLU A 191 -11.97 10.24 4.61
CA GLU A 191 -11.70 8.83 4.34
C GLU A 191 -10.29 8.45 4.81
N LEU A 192 -9.26 9.23 4.45
CA LEU A 192 -7.89 9.01 4.90
C LEU A 192 -7.73 9.04 6.42
N GLN A 193 -8.37 10.02 7.09
CA GLN A 193 -8.36 10.10 8.56
C GLN A 193 -9.02 8.87 9.19
N GLY A 194 -10.11 8.38 8.62
CA GLY A 194 -10.76 7.14 9.05
C GLY A 194 -9.83 5.93 8.98
N ILE A 195 -9.07 5.79 7.88
CA ILE A 195 -8.10 4.71 7.67
C ILE A 195 -6.95 4.80 8.68
N ARG A 196 -6.40 6.00 8.89
CA ARG A 196 -5.27 6.24 9.80
C ARG A 196 -5.65 6.09 11.27
N SER A 197 -6.93 6.30 11.59
CA SER A 197 -7.42 6.26 12.97
C SER A 197 -7.14 4.89 13.61
N GLY A 198 -6.35 4.91 14.69
CA GLY A 198 -5.99 3.71 15.44
C GLY A 198 -4.95 2.81 14.78
N ALA A 199 -4.44 3.14 13.58
CA ALA A 199 -3.43 2.32 12.89
C ALA A 199 -2.16 2.17 13.74
N GLY A 200 -1.57 3.27 14.22
CA GLY A 200 -0.36 3.16 15.03
C GLY A 200 -0.58 2.53 16.41
N GLU A 201 -1.80 2.62 16.97
CA GLU A 201 -2.12 1.87 18.19
C GLU A 201 -2.20 0.38 17.92
N ARG A 202 -2.80 -0.02 16.80
CA ARG A 202 -2.85 -1.41 16.35
C ARG A 202 -1.46 -1.97 16.13
N ALA A 203 -0.57 -1.24 15.45
CA ALA A 203 0.82 -1.67 15.25
C ALA A 203 1.55 -1.91 16.58
N ARG A 204 1.41 -1.00 17.55
CA ARG A 204 1.96 -1.17 18.90
C ARG A 204 1.38 -2.39 19.63
N ARG A 205 0.08 -2.67 19.49
CA ARG A 205 -0.53 -3.88 20.07
C ARG A 205 0.03 -5.15 19.44
N VAL A 206 0.17 -5.19 18.12
CA VAL A 206 0.78 -6.33 17.42
C VAL A 206 2.20 -6.56 17.91
N GLU A 207 3.00 -5.49 18.00
CA GLU A 207 4.37 -5.57 18.49
C GLU A 207 4.43 -6.08 19.93
N ALA A 208 3.60 -5.56 20.83
CA ALA A 208 3.55 -5.98 22.21
C ALA A 208 3.20 -7.49 22.33
N ILE A 209 2.16 -7.94 21.64
CA ILE A 209 1.75 -9.36 21.63
C ILE A 209 2.87 -10.21 21.03
N GLY A 210 3.39 -9.86 19.85
CA GLY A 210 4.43 -10.65 19.18
C GLY A 210 5.70 -10.77 20.01
N ARG A 211 6.20 -9.66 20.59
CA ARG A 211 7.39 -9.67 21.44
C ARG A 211 7.21 -10.48 22.72
N SER A 212 6.01 -10.48 23.31
CA SER A 212 5.71 -11.32 24.48
C SER A 212 5.88 -12.82 24.19
N ARG A 213 5.77 -13.22 22.92
CA ARG A 213 5.86 -14.61 22.47
C ARG A 213 7.28 -15.06 22.10
N PHE A 214 8.27 -14.18 22.09
CA PHE A 214 9.64 -14.53 21.70
C PHE A 214 10.31 -15.54 22.65
N HIS A 215 9.87 -15.58 23.90
CA HIS A 215 10.47 -16.41 24.95
C HIS A 215 9.57 -17.59 25.35
N GLY A 216 8.43 -17.77 24.68
CA GLY A 216 7.48 -18.86 24.94
C GLY A 216 7.39 -19.80 23.74
N ALA A 217 8.25 -20.82 23.70
CA ALA A 217 8.21 -21.91 22.72
C ALA A 217 8.41 -23.26 23.41
#